data_AF-A0A939W1N6-F1
#
_entry.id   AF-A0A939W1N6-F1
#
_cell.length_a   1.000
_cell.length_b   1.000
_cell.length_c   1.000
_cell.angle_alpha   90.00
_cell.angle_beta   90.00
_cell.angle_gamma   90.00
#
_symmetry.space_group_name_H-M   'P 1'
#
loop_
_entity.id
_entity.type
_entity.pdbx_description
1 polymer ?
#
loop_
_entity_poly.entity_id
_entity_poly.type
_entity_poly.pdbx_seq_one_letter_code
_entity_poly.pdbx_strand_id
1 'polypeptide(L)'
;MTERPDKLNNHAIMLASGGDYYEAIACFKRAITIEQNNYLLWYNLGITYRDSGDIHNARTSLEKAHQIAPERIDVLDTLSVLCISDEDYISALSYSQEGIDLAPDNSSFWNNAGVALFNLEKYELASEHFEQALCRNPYDVNALYNLRDTYQELHNQAGARECDKRLKELGQ
;
A
#
# COMPACT_ATOMS: atom_id res chain seq x y z
N MET A 1 10.36 36.14 -10.21
CA MET A 1 10.38 34.83 -10.88
C MET A 1 9.11 34.12 -10.48
N THR A 2 8.29 33.67 -11.41
CA THR A 2 7.13 32.83 -11.12
C THR A 2 7.61 31.45 -10.70
N GLU A 3 7.18 30.99 -9.54
CA GLU A 3 7.41 29.62 -9.09
C GLU A 3 6.79 28.65 -10.09
N ARG A 4 7.50 27.54 -10.34
CA ARG A 4 7.07 26.50 -11.27
C ARG A 4 6.77 25.23 -10.49
N PRO A 5 5.56 24.65 -10.60
CA PRO A 5 5.16 23.45 -9.85
C PRO A 5 6.11 22.27 -10.04
N ASP A 6 6.53 22.03 -11.29
CA ASP A 6 7.49 21.00 -11.68
C ASP A 6 8.85 21.18 -10.99
N LYS A 7 9.35 22.42 -10.89
CA LYS A 7 10.60 22.71 -10.18
C LYS A 7 10.46 22.53 -8.67
N LEU A 8 9.34 22.97 -8.10
CA LEU A 8 9.05 22.79 -6.67
C LEU A 8 8.91 21.30 -6.32
N ASN A 9 8.24 20.52 -7.16
CA ASN A 9 8.11 19.07 -7.02
C ASN A 9 9.48 18.39 -7.00
N ASN A 10 10.32 18.66 -8.01
CA ASN A 10 11.63 18.02 -8.11
C ASN A 10 12.55 18.41 -6.94
N HIS A 11 12.49 19.67 -6.49
CA HIS A 11 13.23 20.10 -5.31
C HIS A 11 12.73 19.42 -4.03
N ALA A 12 11.42 19.31 -3.85
CA ALA A 12 10.81 18.66 -2.71
C ALA A 12 11.17 17.16 -2.63
N ILE A 13 11.18 16.45 -3.76
CA ILE A 13 11.61 15.04 -3.83
C ILE A 13 13.07 14.90 -3.39
N MET A 14 13.96 15.81 -3.82
CA MET A 14 15.37 15.79 -3.42
C MET A 14 15.54 16.03 -1.91
N LEU A 15 14.79 16.98 -1.34
CA LEU A 15 14.77 17.26 0.09
C LEU A 15 14.26 16.06 0.89
N ALA A 16 13.13 15.48 0.50
CA ALA A 16 12.57 14.29 1.14
C ALA A 16 13.55 13.11 1.10
N SER A 17 14.22 12.91 -0.03
CA SER A 17 15.25 11.86 -0.18
C SER A 17 16.47 12.10 0.71
N GLY A 18 16.74 13.35 1.08
CA GLY A 18 17.79 13.75 2.02
C GLY A 18 17.37 13.70 3.49
N GLY A 19 16.09 13.45 3.79
CA GLY A 19 15.52 13.49 5.14
C GLY A 19 15.03 14.87 5.59
N ASP A 20 15.11 15.89 4.73
CA ASP A 20 14.65 17.26 5.00
C ASP A 20 13.13 17.37 4.77
N TYR A 21 12.36 16.61 5.55
CA TYR A 21 10.92 16.41 5.32
C TYR A 21 10.10 17.70 5.47
N TYR A 22 10.43 18.58 6.42
CA TYR A 22 9.69 19.82 6.65
C TYR A 22 9.78 20.77 5.46
N GLU A 23 10.98 20.94 4.90
CA GLU A 23 11.26 21.75 3.72
C GLU A 23 10.61 21.14 2.47
N ALA A 24 10.65 19.81 2.33
CA ALA A 24 9.98 19.09 1.26
C ALA A 24 8.46 19.34 1.29
N ILE A 25 7.83 19.18 2.46
CA ILE A 25 6.39 19.44 2.67
C ILE A 25 6.04 20.88 2.30
N ALA A 26 6.85 21.87 2.71
CA ALA A 26 6.63 23.27 2.35
C ALA A 26 6.69 23.49 0.83
N CYS A 27 7.62 22.84 0.13
CA CYS A 27 7.73 22.91 -1.33
C CYS A 27 6.54 22.27 -2.04
N PHE A 28 6.09 21.08 -1.59
CA PHE A 28 4.90 20.44 -2.13
C PHE A 28 3.64 21.28 -1.93
N LYS A 29 3.43 21.83 -0.72
CA LYS A 29 2.30 22.72 -0.44
C LYS A 29 2.28 23.92 -1.39
N ARG A 30 3.43 24.56 -1.63
CA ARG A 30 3.54 25.65 -2.61
C ARG A 30 3.21 25.18 -4.02
N ALA A 31 3.72 24.03 -4.46
CA ALA A 31 3.40 23.47 -5.78
C ALA A 31 1.89 23.23 -5.94
N ILE A 32 1.24 22.68 -4.90
CA ILE A 32 -0.20 22.42 -4.86
C ILE A 32 -1.02 23.72 -4.95
N THR A 33 -0.58 24.83 -4.35
CA THR A 33 -1.29 26.12 -4.50
C THR A 33 -1.36 26.59 -5.95
N ILE A 34 -0.41 26.17 -6.79
CA ILE A 34 -0.34 26.52 -8.22
C ILE A 34 -1.08 25.47 -9.06
N GLU A 35 -0.90 24.18 -8.78
CA GLU A 35 -1.53 23.05 -9.48
C GLU A 35 -2.32 22.14 -8.53
N GLN A 36 -3.52 22.57 -8.15
CA GLN A 36 -4.34 21.87 -7.15
C GLN A 36 -4.82 20.48 -7.61
N ASN A 37 -5.00 20.29 -8.93
CA ASN A 37 -5.54 19.05 -9.51
C ASN A 37 -4.44 18.12 -10.06
N ASN A 38 -3.20 18.26 -9.58
CA ASN A 38 -2.11 17.36 -9.95
C ASN A 38 -1.97 16.26 -8.88
N TYR A 39 -2.52 15.07 -9.15
CA TYR A 39 -2.50 13.95 -8.18
C TYR A 39 -1.08 13.60 -7.72
N LEU A 40 -0.06 13.78 -8.58
CA LEU A 40 1.32 13.41 -8.26
C LEU A 40 1.90 14.29 -7.15
N LEU A 41 1.51 15.58 -7.08
CA LEU A 41 1.93 16.46 -6.00
C LEU A 41 1.34 16.03 -4.66
N TRP A 42 0.06 15.65 -4.66
CA TRP A 42 -0.62 15.12 -3.48
C TRP A 42 -0.08 13.76 -3.05
N TYR A 43 0.22 12.89 -4.02
CA TYR A 43 0.85 11.60 -3.78
C TYR A 43 2.22 11.76 -3.12
N ASN A 44 3.11 12.57 -3.73
CA ASN A 44 4.45 12.80 -3.19
C ASN A 44 4.42 13.49 -1.82
N LEU A 45 3.48 14.42 -1.60
CA LEU A 45 3.23 15.01 -0.29
C LEU A 45 2.83 13.94 0.74
N GLY A 46 1.92 13.05 0.37
CA GLY A 46 1.47 11.94 1.22
C GLY A 46 2.60 10.98 1.60
N ILE A 47 3.42 10.59 0.63
CA ILE A 47 4.64 9.80 0.86
C ILE A 47 5.60 10.53 1.83
N THR A 48 5.82 11.82 1.62
CA THR A 48 6.72 12.61 2.47
C THR A 48 6.21 12.70 3.90
N TYR A 49 4.90 12.88 4.10
CA TYR A 49 4.30 12.86 5.44
C TYR A 49 4.47 11.50 6.12
N ARG A 50 4.22 10.40 5.41
CA ARG A 50 4.42 9.04 5.92
C ARG A 50 5.86 8.85 6.39
N ASP A 51 6.82 9.22 5.55
CA ASP A 51 8.25 9.05 5.85
C ASP A 51 8.71 9.95 7.01
N SER A 52 8.02 11.08 7.24
CA SER A 52 8.21 11.94 8.42
C SER A 52 7.49 11.46 9.69
N GLY A 53 6.68 10.39 9.60
CA GLY A 53 5.89 9.84 10.70
C GLY A 53 4.51 10.48 10.92
N ASP A 54 4.11 11.43 10.08
CA ASP A 54 2.79 12.08 10.15
C ASP A 54 1.76 11.28 9.34
N ILE A 55 1.32 10.16 9.90
CA ILE A 55 0.40 9.21 9.26
C ILE A 55 -0.95 9.86 8.91
N HIS A 56 -1.45 10.77 9.76
CA HIS A 56 -2.72 11.45 9.52
C HIS A 56 -2.67 12.31 8.25
N ASN A 57 -1.68 13.20 8.13
CA ASN A 57 -1.55 14.04 6.94
C ASN A 57 -1.13 13.23 5.71
N ALA A 58 -0.42 12.11 5.89
CA ALA A 58 -0.12 11.17 4.81
C ALA A 58 -1.41 10.64 4.17
N ARG A 59 -2.31 10.09 5.00
CA ARG A 59 -3.60 9.56 4.56
C ARG A 59 -4.43 10.62 3.83
N THR A 60 -4.62 11.80 4.44
CA THR A 60 -5.39 12.89 3.83
C THR A 60 -4.83 13.30 2.47
N SER A 61 -3.50 13.36 2.32
CA SER A 61 -2.89 13.75 1.05
C SER A 61 -3.04 12.66 -0.02
N LEU A 62 -2.89 11.39 0.35
CA LEU A 62 -3.09 10.26 -0.56
C LEU A 62 -4.56 10.10 -0.98
N GLU A 63 -5.51 10.30 -0.08
CA GLU A 63 -6.94 10.33 -0.40
C GLU A 63 -7.27 11.44 -1.40
N LYS A 64 -6.60 12.60 -1.31
CA LYS A 64 -6.71 13.64 -2.33
C LYS A 64 -6.10 13.24 -3.66
N ALA A 65 -4.96 12.56 -3.66
CA ALA A 65 -4.39 12.02 -4.89
C ALA A 65 -5.36 11.02 -5.56
N HIS A 66 -5.95 10.12 -4.77
CA HIS A 66 -6.93 9.15 -5.24
C HIS A 66 -8.22 9.83 -5.74
N GLN A 67 -8.74 10.84 -5.05
CA GLN A 67 -9.90 11.61 -5.52
C GLN A 67 -9.66 12.26 -6.89
N ILE A 68 -8.44 12.74 -7.16
CA ILE A 68 -8.08 13.37 -8.44
C ILE A 68 -7.88 12.32 -9.54
N ALA A 69 -7.30 11.17 -9.20
CA ALA A 69 -6.97 10.12 -10.15
C ALA A 69 -7.30 8.73 -9.55
N PRO A 70 -8.58 8.30 -9.58
CA PRO A 70 -9.04 7.10 -8.86
C PRO A 70 -8.48 5.79 -9.42
N GLU A 71 -8.13 5.77 -10.71
CA GLU A 71 -7.61 4.58 -11.39
C GLU A 71 -6.10 4.35 -11.16
N ARG A 72 -5.48 5.12 -10.25
CA ARG A 72 -4.05 5.03 -9.94
C ARG A 72 -3.76 3.92 -8.94
N ILE A 73 -3.35 2.77 -9.47
CA ILE A 73 -3.01 1.58 -8.68
C ILE A 73 -1.87 1.82 -7.69
N ASP A 74 -0.91 2.69 -7.99
CA ASP A 74 0.17 3.05 -7.07
C ASP A 74 -0.32 3.86 -5.86
N VAL A 75 -1.34 4.70 -6.06
CA VAL A 75 -2.00 5.42 -4.97
C VAL A 75 -2.83 4.45 -4.11
N LEU A 76 -3.59 3.56 -4.75
CA LEU A 76 -4.40 2.54 -4.05
C LEU A 76 -3.54 1.58 -3.23
N ASP A 77 -2.43 1.09 -3.77
CA ASP A 77 -1.51 0.20 -3.06
C ASP A 77 -0.90 0.92 -1.85
N THR A 78 -0.48 2.17 -2.04
CA THR A 78 0.06 3.00 -0.95
C THR A 78 -0.99 3.25 0.15
N LEU A 79 -2.23 3.56 -0.22
CA LEU A 79 -3.33 3.75 0.73
C LEU A 79 -3.66 2.47 1.49
N SER A 80 -3.73 1.34 0.78
CA SER A 80 -3.96 0.02 1.39
C SER A 80 -2.89 -0.31 2.43
N VAL A 81 -1.61 -0.20 2.06
CA VAL A 81 -0.48 -0.45 2.97
C VAL A 81 -0.47 0.51 4.15
N LEU A 82 -0.75 1.81 3.91
CA LEU A 82 -0.83 2.80 4.98
C LEU A 82 -1.95 2.45 5.97
N CYS A 83 -3.12 2.04 5.48
CA CYS A 83 -4.25 1.63 6.32
C CYS A 83 -3.93 0.36 7.13
N ILE A 84 -3.23 -0.62 6.54
CA ILE A 84 -2.74 -1.80 7.27
C ILE A 84 -1.81 -1.37 8.41
N SER A 85 -0.86 -0.47 8.14
CA SER A 85 0.09 0.00 9.17
C SER A 85 -0.57 0.83 10.28
N ASP A 86 -1.71 1.43 9.99
CA ASP A 86 -2.54 2.23 10.91
C ASP A 86 -3.66 1.38 11.56
N GLU A 87 -3.63 0.06 11.36
CA GLU A 87 -4.61 -0.92 11.86
C GLU A 87 -6.08 -0.65 11.41
N ASP A 88 -6.28 0.18 10.40
CA ASP A 88 -7.58 0.44 9.77
C ASP A 88 -7.85 -0.59 8.67
N TYR A 89 -8.10 -1.83 9.10
CA TYR A 89 -8.26 -2.96 8.21
C TYR A 89 -9.51 -2.86 7.31
N ILE A 90 -10.53 -2.08 7.70
CA ILE A 90 -11.72 -1.87 6.88
C ILE A 90 -11.37 -1.02 5.66
N SER A 91 -10.69 0.10 5.84
CA SER A 91 -10.24 0.94 4.72
C SER A 91 -9.17 0.24 3.88
N ALA A 92 -8.26 -0.51 4.52
CA ALA A 92 -7.27 -1.33 3.81
C ALA A 92 -7.93 -2.34 2.85
N LEU A 93 -8.96 -3.04 3.32
CA LEU A 93 -9.72 -3.98 2.50
C LEU A 93 -10.43 -3.27 1.34
N SER A 94 -11.03 -2.10 1.59
CA SER A 94 -11.69 -1.30 0.55
C SER A 94 -10.72 -0.91 -0.57
N TYR A 95 -9.59 -0.28 -0.23
CA TYR A 95 -8.60 0.13 -1.24
C TYR A 95 -7.95 -1.06 -1.96
N SER A 96 -7.74 -2.17 -1.25
CA SER A 96 -7.24 -3.40 -1.88
C SER A 96 -8.25 -3.97 -2.87
N GLN A 97 -9.54 -3.95 -2.55
CA GLN A 97 -10.60 -4.42 -3.45
C GLN A 97 -10.69 -3.54 -4.71
N GLU A 98 -10.65 -2.22 -4.57
CA GLU A 98 -10.58 -1.31 -5.72
C GLU A 98 -9.34 -1.59 -6.60
N GLY A 99 -8.21 -1.88 -5.96
CA GLY A 99 -6.99 -2.31 -6.65
C GLY A 99 -7.15 -3.64 -7.41
N ILE A 100 -7.81 -4.64 -6.80
CA ILE A 100 -8.16 -5.91 -7.44
C ILE A 100 -9.05 -5.68 -8.67
N ASP A 101 -10.05 -4.80 -8.56
CA ASP A 101 -10.99 -4.53 -9.64
C ASP A 101 -10.29 -3.86 -10.85
N LEU A 102 -9.29 -3.00 -10.60
CA LEU A 102 -8.52 -2.32 -11.65
C LEU A 102 -7.37 -3.16 -12.21
N ALA A 103 -6.69 -3.95 -11.37
CA ALA A 103 -5.51 -4.72 -11.72
C ALA A 103 -5.57 -6.12 -11.08
N PRO A 104 -6.45 -7.01 -11.57
CA PRO A 104 -6.72 -8.31 -10.95
C PRO A 104 -5.51 -9.25 -10.95
N ASP A 105 -4.52 -9.03 -11.83
CA ASP A 105 -3.29 -9.81 -11.91
C ASP A 105 -2.19 -9.33 -10.95
N ASN A 106 -2.37 -8.18 -10.30
CA ASN A 106 -1.40 -7.68 -9.32
C ASN A 106 -1.58 -8.43 -7.98
N SER A 107 -0.64 -9.34 -7.67
CA SER A 107 -0.68 -10.16 -6.46
C SER A 107 -0.67 -9.35 -5.16
N SER A 108 -0.07 -8.16 -5.15
CA SER A 108 0.04 -7.33 -3.94
C SER A 108 -1.32 -6.94 -3.38
N PHE A 109 -2.30 -6.61 -4.23
CA PHE A 109 -3.64 -6.25 -3.76
C PHE A 109 -4.37 -7.44 -3.12
N TRP A 110 -4.23 -8.64 -3.68
CA TRP A 110 -4.75 -9.85 -3.07
C TRP A 110 -4.10 -10.15 -1.72
N ASN A 111 -2.78 -10.01 -1.63
CA ASN A 111 -2.07 -10.17 -0.37
C ASN A 111 -2.52 -9.13 0.67
N ASN A 112 -2.61 -7.85 0.31
CA ASN A 112 -3.00 -6.78 1.22
C ASN A 112 -4.46 -6.96 1.71
N ALA A 113 -5.38 -7.35 0.82
CA ALA A 113 -6.75 -7.73 1.20
C ALA A 113 -6.75 -8.92 2.17
N GLY A 114 -5.92 -9.94 1.92
CA GLY A 114 -5.73 -11.08 2.82
C GLY A 114 -5.24 -10.65 4.20
N VAL A 115 -4.25 -9.75 4.27
CA VAL A 115 -3.73 -9.21 5.55
C VAL A 115 -4.83 -8.47 6.31
N ALA A 116 -5.60 -7.63 5.63
CA ALA A 116 -6.73 -6.94 6.26
C ALA A 116 -7.79 -7.93 6.78
N LEU A 117 -8.15 -8.95 5.99
CA LEU A 117 -9.11 -9.99 6.39
C LEU A 117 -8.62 -10.83 7.57
N PHE A 118 -7.33 -11.18 7.59
CA PHE A 118 -6.71 -11.92 8.70
C PHE A 118 -6.83 -11.15 10.01
N ASN A 119 -6.50 -9.86 10.01
CA ASN A 119 -6.60 -9.00 11.21
C ASN A 119 -8.04 -8.69 11.62
N LEU A 120 -9.00 -8.87 10.70
CA LEU A 120 -10.44 -8.85 10.99
C LEU A 120 -10.98 -10.22 11.45
N GLU A 121 -10.10 -11.19 11.72
CA GLU A 121 -10.42 -12.56 12.12
C GLU A 121 -11.28 -13.33 11.10
N LYS A 122 -11.27 -12.90 9.83
CA LYS A 122 -11.99 -13.56 8.72
C LYS A 122 -11.08 -14.55 8.01
N TYR A 123 -10.60 -15.55 8.75
CA TYR A 123 -9.50 -16.41 8.31
C TYR A 123 -9.80 -17.21 7.04
N GLU A 124 -11.03 -17.68 6.83
CA GLU A 124 -11.40 -18.39 5.60
C GLU A 124 -11.22 -17.48 4.38
N LEU A 125 -11.78 -16.27 4.42
CA LEU A 125 -11.63 -15.29 3.34
C LEU A 125 -10.17 -14.84 3.17
N ALA A 126 -9.43 -14.68 4.26
CA ALA A 126 -8.01 -14.35 4.21
C ALA A 126 -7.22 -15.43 3.46
N SER A 127 -7.49 -16.71 3.74
CA SER A 127 -6.82 -17.83 3.08
C SER A 127 -7.11 -17.84 1.58
N GLU A 128 -8.36 -17.60 1.17
CA GLU A 128 -8.74 -17.48 -0.24
C GLU A 128 -7.95 -16.36 -0.94
N HIS A 129 -7.80 -15.20 -0.29
CA HIS A 129 -7.08 -14.06 -0.87
C HIS A 129 -5.57 -14.31 -0.97
N PHE A 130 -4.96 -14.93 0.04
CA PHE A 130 -3.54 -15.30 -0.05
C PHE A 130 -3.30 -16.39 -1.11
N GLU A 131 -4.21 -17.35 -1.26
CA GLU A 131 -4.17 -18.33 -2.36
C GLU A 131 -4.28 -17.64 -3.73
N GLN A 132 -5.17 -16.64 -3.87
CA GLN A 132 -5.24 -15.83 -5.10
C GLN A 132 -3.94 -15.07 -5.35
N ALA A 133 -3.33 -14.46 -4.32
CA ALA A 133 -2.04 -13.79 -4.45
C ALA A 133 -0.96 -14.76 -4.97
N LEU A 134 -0.89 -15.97 -4.40
CA LEU A 134 0.07 -17.01 -4.79
C LEU A 134 -0.22 -17.65 -6.16
N CYS A 135 -1.47 -17.63 -6.62
CA CYS A 135 -1.82 -18.05 -7.97
C CYS A 135 -1.20 -17.11 -9.02
N ARG A 136 -1.12 -15.80 -8.70
CA ARG A 136 -0.55 -14.77 -9.57
C ARG A 136 0.96 -14.63 -9.43
N ASN A 137 1.47 -14.72 -8.20
CA ASN A 137 2.88 -14.76 -7.90
C ASN A 137 3.21 -15.95 -6.98
N PRO A 138 3.56 -17.12 -7.55
CA PRO A 138 3.88 -18.31 -6.77
C PRO A 138 5.12 -18.19 -5.88
N TYR A 139 5.92 -17.14 -6.05
CA TYR A 139 7.17 -16.90 -5.33
C TYR A 139 7.05 -15.81 -4.26
N ASP A 140 5.84 -15.30 -4.00
CA ASP A 140 5.61 -14.31 -2.97
C ASP A 140 5.77 -14.92 -1.56
N VAL A 141 6.94 -14.68 -0.98
CA VAL A 141 7.31 -15.18 0.36
C VAL A 141 6.40 -14.60 1.44
N ASN A 142 5.96 -13.34 1.31
CA ASN A 142 5.07 -12.72 2.30
C ASN A 142 3.69 -13.39 2.27
N ALA A 143 3.13 -13.59 1.08
CA ALA A 143 1.86 -14.29 0.94
C ALA A 143 1.93 -15.74 1.42
N LEU A 144 3.08 -16.42 1.26
CA LEU A 144 3.31 -17.76 1.81
C LEU A 144 3.33 -17.77 3.35
N TYR A 145 4.02 -16.83 3.99
CA TYR A 145 4.00 -16.71 5.45
C TYR A 145 2.58 -16.41 5.95
N ASN A 146 1.91 -15.45 5.32
CA ASN A 146 0.55 -15.07 5.69
C ASN A 146 -0.45 -16.24 5.53
N LEU A 147 -0.38 -16.97 4.42
CA LEU A 147 -1.25 -18.14 4.20
C LEU A 147 -0.95 -19.26 5.20
N ARG A 148 0.32 -19.52 5.52
CA ARG A 148 0.70 -20.50 6.53
C ARG A 148 0.09 -20.16 7.88
N ASP A 149 0.25 -18.92 8.33
CA ASP A 149 -0.23 -18.47 9.63
C ASP A 149 -1.77 -18.49 9.67
N THR A 150 -2.42 -18.11 8.56
CA THR A 150 -3.88 -18.24 8.38
C THR A 150 -4.35 -19.68 8.48
N TYR A 151 -3.65 -20.63 7.85
CA TYR A 151 -3.98 -22.05 7.97
C TYR A 151 -3.77 -22.60 9.38
N GLN A 152 -2.87 -22.02 10.19
CA GLN A 152 -2.73 -22.40 11.60
C GLN A 152 -3.95 -21.98 12.42
N GLU A 153 -4.44 -20.74 12.22
CA GLU A 153 -5.69 -20.24 12.82
C GLU A 153 -6.90 -21.10 12.40
N LEU A 154 -6.96 -21.53 11.13
CA LEU A 154 -7.98 -22.45 10.61
C LEU A 154 -7.79 -23.92 11.02
N HIS A 155 -6.73 -24.23 11.77
CA HIS A 155 -6.33 -25.61 12.11
C HIS A 155 -6.10 -26.52 10.89
N ASN A 156 -5.85 -25.94 9.71
CA ASN A 156 -5.47 -26.65 8.48
C ASN A 156 -3.97 -27.00 8.50
N GLN A 157 -3.64 -28.03 9.28
CA GLN A 157 -2.26 -28.50 9.44
C GLN A 157 -1.61 -28.99 8.14
N ALA A 158 -2.40 -29.45 7.17
CA ALA A 158 -1.87 -29.89 5.88
C ALA A 158 -1.45 -28.68 5.02
N GLY A 159 -2.31 -27.67 4.92
CA GLY A 159 -2.02 -26.43 4.19
C GLY A 159 -0.81 -25.67 4.76
N ALA A 160 -0.74 -25.54 6.09
CA ALA A 160 0.40 -24.89 6.74
C ALA A 160 1.74 -25.58 6.42
N ARG A 161 1.78 -26.92 6.47
CA ARG A 161 2.98 -27.70 6.11
C ARG A 161 3.38 -27.55 4.65
N GLU A 162 2.41 -27.43 3.73
CA GLU A 162 2.72 -27.19 2.32
C GLU A 162 3.35 -25.80 2.13
N CYS A 163 2.84 -24.79 2.84
CA CYS A 163 3.44 -23.46 2.83
C CYS A 163 4.89 -23.48 3.38
N ASP A 164 5.13 -24.15 4.51
CA ASP A 164 6.48 -24.30 5.06
C ASP A 164 7.45 -25.00 4.10
N LYS A 165 6.97 -26.03 3.39
CA LYS A 165 7.77 -26.71 2.36
C LYS A 165 8.15 -25.76 1.23
N ARG A 166 7.20 -24.98 0.70
CA ARG A 166 7.46 -23.99 -0.34
C ARG A 166 8.40 -22.88 0.13
N LEU A 167 8.20 -22.34 1.34
CA LEU A 167 9.09 -21.34 1.94
C LEU A 167 10.53 -21.86 2.05
N LYS A 168 10.68 -23.13 2.46
CA LYS A 168 11.97 -23.79 2.53
C LYS A 168 12.60 -23.94 1.14
N GLU A 169 11.84 -24.31 0.10
CA GLU A 169 12.35 -24.39 -1.27
C GLU A 169 12.82 -23.05 -1.84
N LEU A 170 12.27 -21.92 -1.38
CA LEU A 170 12.65 -20.57 -1.83
C LEU A 170 13.81 -19.94 -1.05
N GLY A 171 14.00 -20.36 0.20
CA GLY A 171 15.05 -19.84 1.08
C GLY A 171 16.28 -20.74 1.22
N GLN A 172 16.37 -21.82 0.43
CA GLN A 172 17.43 -22.83 0.48
C GLN A 172 18.35 -22.83 -0.74
#